data_AF-A0A542VUM9-F1
#
_entry.id   AF-A0A542VUM9-F1
#
_cell.length_a   1.000
_cell.length_b   1.000
_cell.length_c   1.000
_cell.angle_alpha   90.00
_cell.angle_beta   90.00
_cell.angle_gamma   90.00
#
_symmetry.space_group_name_H-M   'P 1'
#
loop_
_entity.id
_entity.type
_entity.pdbx_description
1 polymer ?
#
loop_
_entity_poly.entity_id
_entity_poly.type
_entity_poly.pdbx_seq_one_letter_code
_entity_poly.pdbx_strand_id
1 'polypeptide(L)'
;MDGDRIREYWSNEVDALVKVYKQFETLVPASKGAGSQHKGEDGRYVEDLVREYLTRFLPKDLEVLTGFILRPAVKTGLKGKERNFENDLSSTQLDIIIYDSGDFRHMIQNDNFKAKQRLIF
;
A
#
# COMPACT_ATOMS: atom_id res chain seq x y z
N MET A 1 -19.03 -1.75 30.20
CA MET A 1 -20.27 -1.60 29.40
C MET A 1 -20.08 -0.76 28.13
N ASP A 2 -19.20 0.26 28.05
CA ASP A 2 -18.95 0.96 26.76
C ASP A 2 -17.88 0.31 25.86
N GLY A 3 -16.82 -0.25 26.44
CA GLY A 3 -15.73 -0.86 25.65
C GLY A 3 -16.12 -2.16 24.94
N ASP A 4 -17.11 -2.88 25.46
CA ASP A 4 -17.53 -4.18 24.93
C ASP A 4 -18.21 -4.03 23.57
N ARG A 5 -19.00 -2.95 23.38
CA ARG A 5 -19.68 -2.66 22.11
C ARG A 5 -18.72 -2.30 20.99
N ILE A 6 -17.72 -1.45 21.29
CA ILE A 6 -16.70 -1.07 20.30
C ILE A 6 -15.85 -2.28 19.92
N ARG A 7 -15.50 -3.11 20.90
CA ARG A 7 -14.77 -4.35 20.66
C ARG A 7 -15.57 -5.30 19.78
N GLU A 8 -16.85 -5.52 20.09
CA GLU A 8 -17.73 -6.39 19.31
C GLU A 8 -17.88 -5.88 17.87
N TYR A 9 -18.10 -4.58 17.69
CA TYR A 9 -18.14 -3.95 16.37
C TYR A 9 -16.85 -4.21 15.58
N TRP A 10 -15.68 -3.96 16.20
CA TRP A 10 -14.40 -4.18 15.55
C TRP A 10 -14.16 -5.66 15.21
N SER A 11 -14.46 -6.57 16.13
CA SER A 11 -14.35 -8.01 15.88
C SER A 11 -15.22 -8.45 14.70
N ASN A 12 -16.46 -7.96 14.61
CA ASN A 12 -17.34 -8.28 13.49
C ASN A 12 -16.79 -7.78 12.15
N GLU A 13 -16.19 -6.59 12.11
CA GLU A 13 -15.59 -6.04 10.90
C GLU A 13 -14.37 -6.87 10.44
N VAL A 14 -13.50 -7.25 11.38
CA VAL A 14 -12.34 -8.13 11.10
C VAL A 14 -12.80 -9.51 10.64
N ASP A 15 -13.82 -10.09 11.29
CA ASP A 15 -14.38 -11.38 10.90
C ASP A 15 -14.99 -11.34 9.51
N ALA A 16 -15.63 -10.23 9.12
CA ALA A 16 -16.15 -10.04 7.77
C ALA A 16 -15.02 -10.02 6.74
N LEU A 17 -13.93 -9.30 7.02
CA LEU A 17 -12.75 -9.24 6.14
C LEU A 17 -12.12 -10.64 5.95
N VAL A 18 -11.97 -11.40 7.04
CA VAL A 18 -11.46 -12.79 6.98
C VAL A 18 -12.40 -13.71 6.19
N LYS A 19 -13.72 -13.53 6.32
CA LYS A 19 -14.70 -14.31 5.53
C LYS A 19 -14.58 -14.04 4.05
N VAL A 20 -14.38 -12.78 3.64
CA VAL A 20 -14.18 -12.40 2.23
C VAL A 20 -12.92 -13.05 1.68
N TYR A 21 -11.79 -12.96 2.41
CA TYR A 21 -10.56 -13.66 2.03
C TYR A 21 -10.76 -15.17 1.83
N LYS A 22 -11.44 -15.84 2.77
CA LYS A 22 -11.69 -17.29 2.69
C LYS A 22 -12.53 -17.73 1.50
N GLN A 23 -13.36 -16.85 0.93
CA GLN A 23 -14.12 -17.18 -0.28
C GLN A 23 -13.17 -17.42 -1.46
N PHE A 24 -12.12 -16.61 -1.58
CA PHE A 24 -11.10 -16.77 -2.62
C PHE A 24 -10.34 -18.10 -2.47
N GLU A 25 -9.91 -18.43 -1.24
CA GLU A 25 -9.27 -19.71 -0.91
C GLU A 25 -10.18 -20.91 -1.22
N THR A 26 -11.49 -20.79 -0.97
CA THR A 26 -12.47 -21.86 -1.24
C THR A 26 -12.66 -22.10 -2.73
N LEU A 27 -12.64 -21.04 -3.54
CA LEU A 27 -12.85 -21.13 -4.99
C LEU A 27 -11.65 -21.70 -5.73
N VAL A 28 -10.43 -21.40 -5.23
CA VAL A 28 -9.18 -21.83 -5.88
C VAL A 28 -8.22 -22.39 -4.83
N PRO A 29 -8.54 -23.55 -4.20
CA PRO A 29 -7.77 -24.05 -3.08
C PRO A 29 -6.40 -24.56 -3.52
N ALA A 30 -5.37 -24.33 -2.70
CA ALA A 30 -4.07 -24.92 -2.93
C ALA A 30 -4.13 -26.45 -2.86
N SER A 31 -3.43 -27.12 -3.78
CA SER A 31 -3.28 -28.59 -3.73
C SER A 31 -2.50 -29.07 -2.51
N LYS A 32 -1.73 -28.18 -1.88
CA LYS A 32 -0.98 -28.43 -0.65
C LYS A 32 -0.75 -27.13 0.13
N GLY A 33 -1.11 -27.13 1.41
CA GLY A 33 -0.97 -25.99 2.32
C GLY A 33 -2.23 -25.12 2.38
N ALA A 34 -2.14 -24.01 3.10
CA ALA A 34 -3.20 -23.00 3.17
C ALA A 34 -3.07 -22.00 2.00
N GLY A 35 -4.18 -21.31 1.70
CA GLY A 35 -4.26 -20.29 0.65
C GLY A 35 -4.61 -20.86 -0.73
N SER A 36 -4.46 -20.02 -1.74
CA SER A 36 -4.86 -20.38 -3.11
C SER A 36 -3.82 -21.19 -3.87
N GLN A 37 -4.27 -21.98 -4.86
CA GLN A 37 -3.39 -22.58 -5.88
C GLN A 37 -2.57 -21.51 -6.62
N HIS A 38 -3.12 -20.31 -6.79
CA HIS A 38 -2.46 -19.19 -7.44
C HIS A 38 -1.92 -18.21 -6.41
N LYS A 39 -0.79 -18.55 -5.79
CA LYS A 39 -0.17 -17.77 -4.69
C LYS A 39 0.05 -16.27 -5.01
N GLY A 40 0.38 -15.93 -6.26
CA GLY A 40 0.56 -14.54 -6.66
C GLY A 40 -0.75 -13.75 -6.67
N GLU A 41 -1.83 -14.36 -7.18
CA GLU A 41 -3.16 -13.76 -7.17
C GLU A 41 -3.74 -13.71 -5.76
N ASP A 42 -3.45 -14.73 -4.94
CA ASP A 42 -3.78 -14.77 -3.51
C ASP A 42 -3.20 -13.57 -2.75
N GLY A 43 -1.89 -13.34 -2.93
CA GLY A 43 -1.20 -12.18 -2.34
C GLY A 43 -1.83 -10.87 -2.80
N ARG A 44 -2.05 -10.72 -4.12
CA ARG A 44 -2.67 -9.54 -4.70
C ARG A 44 -4.08 -9.27 -4.17
N TYR A 45 -4.87 -10.33 -4.02
CA TYR A 45 -6.22 -10.23 -3.47
C TYR A 45 -6.22 -9.80 -2.00
N VAL A 46 -5.30 -10.33 -1.20
CA VAL A 46 -5.10 -9.91 0.20
C VAL A 46 -4.67 -8.44 0.26
N GLU A 47 -3.74 -8.03 -0.59
CA GLU A 47 -3.28 -6.63 -0.67
C GLU A 47 -4.44 -5.68 -1.01
N ASP A 48 -5.25 -6.02 -2.01
CA ASP A 48 -6.40 -5.21 -2.44
C ASP A 48 -7.45 -5.12 -1.33
N LEU A 49 -7.74 -6.23 -0.64
CA LEU A 49 -8.70 -6.27 0.47
C LEU A 49 -8.26 -5.38 1.64
N VAL A 50 -6.97 -5.44 2.01
CA VAL A 50 -6.42 -4.59 3.06
C VAL A 50 -6.36 -3.12 2.61
N ARG A 51 -6.04 -2.85 1.34
CA ARG A 51 -6.03 -1.49 0.79
C ARG A 51 -7.41 -0.85 0.83
N GLU A 52 -8.45 -1.56 0.38
CA GLU A 52 -9.84 -1.08 0.44
C GLU A 52 -10.26 -0.80 1.88
N TYR A 53 -9.92 -1.72 2.79
CA TYR A 53 -10.22 -1.57 4.20
C TYR A 53 -9.59 -0.31 4.79
N LEU A 54 -8.28 -0.13 4.60
CA LEU A 54 -7.56 1.06 5.09
C LEU A 54 -8.12 2.34 4.46
N THR A 55 -8.35 2.36 3.15
CA THR A 55 -8.89 3.54 2.45
C THR A 55 -10.26 3.97 2.99
N ARG A 56 -11.09 3.00 3.44
CA ARG A 56 -12.41 3.30 4.01
C ARG A 56 -12.35 3.99 5.37
N PHE A 57 -11.34 3.68 6.19
CA PHE A 57 -11.24 4.15 7.58
C PHE A 57 -10.17 5.22 7.80
N LEU A 58 -9.25 5.41 6.86
CA LEU A 58 -8.25 6.46 6.94
C LEU A 58 -8.88 7.84 6.62
N PRO A 59 -8.36 8.90 7.27
CA PRO A 59 -8.64 10.29 6.90
C PRO A 59 -8.34 10.58 5.41
N LYS A 60 -9.02 11.58 4.84
CA LYS A 60 -8.96 11.91 3.40
C LYS A 60 -7.59 12.44 2.93
N ASP A 61 -6.80 12.93 3.87
CA ASP A 61 -5.42 13.41 3.72
C ASP A 61 -4.40 12.27 3.75
N LEU A 62 -4.82 11.03 4.03
CA LEU A 62 -3.99 9.85 3.92
C LEU A 62 -4.43 9.01 2.71
N GLU A 63 -3.47 8.70 1.84
CA GLU A 63 -3.68 7.84 0.68
C GLU A 63 -2.93 6.51 0.85
N VAL A 64 -3.50 5.44 0.28
CA VAL A 64 -2.95 4.09 0.33
C VAL A 64 -2.62 3.60 -1.08
N LEU A 65 -1.39 3.13 -1.30
CA LEU A 65 -0.93 2.61 -2.58
C LEU A 65 0.12 1.51 -2.45
N THR A 66 0.50 0.93 -3.57
CA THR A 66 1.58 -0.04 -3.72
C THR A 66 2.65 0.55 -4.62
N GLY A 67 3.93 0.37 -4.29
CA GLY A 67 5.00 0.94 -5.11
C GLY A 67 6.36 0.96 -4.44
N PHE A 68 7.17 1.95 -4.82
CA PHE A 68 8.54 2.12 -4.32
C PHE A 68 8.69 3.52 -3.73
N ILE A 69 9.51 3.63 -2.69
CA ILE A 69 9.92 4.91 -2.14
C ILE A 69 11.30 5.25 -2.71
N LEU A 70 11.38 6.38 -3.41
CA LEU A 70 12.63 6.90 -3.96
C LEU A 70 13.12 8.07 -3.12
N ARG A 71 14.39 8.03 -2.76
CA ARG A 71 15.11 9.14 -2.15
C ARG A 71 16.20 9.60 -3.12
N PRO A 72 15.96 10.68 -3.88
CA PRO A 72 17.00 11.24 -4.75
C PRO A 72 18.12 11.87 -3.92
N ALA A 73 19.36 11.68 -4.36
CA ALA A 73 20.55 12.30 -3.80
C ALA A 73 20.57 13.81 -4.04
N VAL A 74 20.11 14.24 -5.23
CA VAL A 74 20.08 15.65 -5.62
C VAL A 74 18.90 16.38 -4.97
N LYS A 75 19.03 17.71 -4.89
CA LYS A 75 18.06 18.58 -4.21
C LYS A 75 16.76 18.68 -4.99
N THR A 76 15.69 18.39 -4.28
CA THR A 76 14.38 18.99 -4.53
C THR A 76 14.47 20.48 -4.15
N GLY A 77 14.82 21.34 -5.12
CA GLY A 77 14.63 22.80 -5.05
C GLY A 77 15.45 23.65 -4.07
N LEU A 78 16.22 23.10 -3.11
CA LEU A 78 16.96 23.87 -2.10
C LEU A 78 18.44 24.11 -2.47
N LYS A 79 18.97 25.32 -2.25
CA LYS A 79 20.32 25.74 -2.71
C LYS A 79 21.51 25.36 -1.79
N GLY A 80 21.46 24.41 -0.85
CA GLY A 80 22.62 24.10 0.06
C GLY A 80 23.38 22.77 -0.18
N LYS A 81 24.72 22.75 -0.20
CA LYS A 81 25.56 21.62 -0.71
C LYS A 81 25.55 20.32 0.13
N GLU A 82 24.68 20.22 1.14
CA GLU A 82 24.63 19.14 2.14
C GLU A 82 24.61 17.70 1.60
N ARG A 83 24.06 17.43 0.40
CA ARG A 83 23.92 16.04 -0.15
C ARG A 83 24.69 15.76 -1.45
N ASN A 84 25.69 16.58 -1.78
CA ASN A 84 26.43 16.44 -3.04
C ASN A 84 27.21 15.12 -3.22
N PHE A 85 27.37 14.34 -2.15
CA PHE A 85 28.12 13.07 -2.14
C PHE A 85 27.23 11.86 -1.83
N GLU A 86 25.91 12.04 -1.76
CA GLU A 86 24.98 10.93 -1.53
C GLU A 86 24.58 10.26 -2.86
N ASN A 87 24.15 9.00 -2.78
CA ASN A 87 23.60 8.25 -3.91
C ASN A 87 22.09 8.14 -3.78
N ASP A 88 21.40 8.01 -4.92
CA ASP A 88 19.97 7.71 -4.92
C ASP A 88 19.71 6.40 -4.16
N LEU A 89 18.72 6.44 -3.27
CA LEU A 89 18.27 5.25 -2.53
C LEU A 89 16.85 4.90 -2.95
N SER A 90 16.55 3.61 -2.97
CA SER A 90 15.21 3.12 -3.26
C SER A 90 14.84 2.00 -2.28
N SER A 91 13.57 1.92 -1.94
CA SER A 91 13.02 0.72 -1.30
C SER A 91 12.89 -0.41 -2.32
N THR A 92 12.69 -1.63 -1.83
CA THR A 92 12.04 -2.68 -2.63
C THR A 92 10.57 -2.31 -2.88
N GLN A 93 9.86 -3.14 -3.65
CA GLN A 93 8.42 -2.98 -3.79
C GLN A 93 7.77 -3.13 -2.40
N LEU A 94 6.92 -2.19 -2.06
CA LEU A 94 6.13 -2.16 -0.84
C LEU A 94 4.67 -2.37 -1.23
N ASP A 95 4.07 -3.39 -0.63
CA ASP A 95 2.71 -3.81 -0.94
C ASP A 95 1.68 -2.80 -0.42
N ILE A 96 1.98 -2.13 0.71
CA ILE A 96 1.14 -1.09 1.30
C ILE A 96 2.03 0.09 1.73
N ILE A 97 1.74 1.26 1.17
CA ILE A 97 2.30 2.55 1.55
C ILE A 97 1.12 3.42 1.97
N ILE A 98 1.16 3.95 3.19
CA ILE A 98 0.25 4.98 3.67
C ILE A 98 1.06 6.27 3.76
N TYR A 99 0.60 7.33 3.11
CA TYR A 99 1.31 8.60 3.11
C TYR A 99 0.34 9.78 3.16
N ASP A 100 0.84 10.91 3.63
CA ASP A 100 0.09 12.17 3.71
C ASP A 100 0.08 12.86 2.35
N SER A 101 -1.05 12.80 1.66
CA SER A 101 -1.24 13.45 0.36
C SER A 101 -1.51 14.96 0.48
N GLY A 102 -1.82 15.45 1.68
CA GLY A 102 -1.98 16.87 1.98
C GLY A 102 -0.65 17.63 1.94
N ASP A 103 0.38 17.08 2.59
CA ASP A 103 1.72 17.67 2.69
C ASP A 103 2.70 17.15 1.62
N PHE A 104 2.62 15.88 1.20
CA PHE A 104 3.53 15.31 0.19
C PHE A 104 2.91 15.34 -1.21
N ARG A 105 3.01 16.50 -1.87
CA ARG A 105 2.46 16.73 -3.23
C ARG A 105 3.30 16.15 -4.38
N HIS A 106 4.47 15.57 -4.11
CA HIS A 106 5.44 15.14 -5.12
C HIS A 106 5.53 13.62 -5.23
N MET A 107 4.42 12.98 -5.58
CA MET A 107 4.40 11.58 -5.93
C MET A 107 4.28 11.39 -7.44
N ILE A 108 5.12 10.53 -8.02
CA ILE A 108 5.05 10.20 -9.45
C ILE A 108 4.20 8.94 -9.58
N GLN A 109 2.96 9.12 -10.02
CA GLN A 109 2.08 8.02 -10.40
C GLN A 109 2.39 7.64 -11.86
N ASN A 110 2.93 6.43 -12.06
CA ASN A 110 3.20 5.88 -13.40
C ASN A 110 2.17 4.78 -13.68
N ASP A 111 1.02 5.15 -14.23
CA ASP A 111 -0.06 4.20 -14.58
C ASP A 111 0.25 3.37 -15.84
N ASN A 112 1.45 3.52 -16.42
CA ASN A 112 1.92 2.75 -17.57
C ASN A 112 3.35 2.29 -17.34
N PHE A 113 3.57 0.97 -17.27
CA PHE A 113 4.91 0.35 -17.31
C PHE A 113 5.65 0.58 -18.65
N LYS A 114 5.10 1.42 -19.54
CA LYS A 114 5.79 1.98 -20.70
C LYS A 114 5.52 3.49 -20.79
N ALA A 115 6.63 4.22 -20.67
CA ALA A 115 6.91 5.54 -21.23
C ALA A 115 6.64 6.80 -20.37
N LYS A 116 7.70 7.61 -20.37
CA LYS A 116 7.84 9.03 -20.00
C LYS A 116 7.98 9.37 -18.52
N GLN A 117 9.21 9.18 -18.04
CA GLN A 117 9.82 10.15 -17.13
C GLN A 117 9.69 11.56 -17.72
N ARG A 118 8.80 12.37 -17.15
CA ARG A 118 8.97 13.82 -17.08
C ARG A 118 9.34 14.11 -15.63
N LEU A 119 10.63 14.17 -15.35
CA LEU A 119 11.12 14.91 -14.20
C LEU A 119 10.75 16.37 -14.39
N ILE A 120 9.97 16.92 -13.46
CA ILE A 120 9.85 18.36 -13.27
C ILE A 120 10.11 18.62 -11.77
N PHE A 121 11.30 19.20 -11.54
CA PHE A 121 11.95 19.73 -10.33
C PHE A 121 12.65 18.75 -9.39
#